data_AF-A0A845AJF7-F1
#
_entry.id   AF-A0A845AJF7-F1
#
_cell.length_a   1.000
_cell.length_b   1.000
_cell.length_c   1.000
_cell.angle_alpha   90.00
_cell.angle_beta   90.00
_cell.angle_gamma   90.00
#
_symmetry.space_group_name_H-M   'P 1'
#
loop_
_entity.id
_entity.type
_entity.pdbx_description
1 polymer ?
#
loop_
_entity_poly.entity_id
_entity_poly.type
_entity_poly.pdbx_seq_one_letter_code
_entity_poly.pdbx_strand_id
1 'polypeptide(L)' 'MREDAGFSQEKFAQKIQIDRSYYGRIERGAQNISITTICAIASGLGVSPAVLLADLTISDCSEATPHST' A
#
# COMPACT_ATOMS: atom_id res chain seq x y z
N MET A 1 -8.62 -8.20 -2.40
CA MET A 1 -7.33 -7.70 -1.82
C MET A 1 -6.77 -8.73 -0.83
N ARG A 2 -5.68 -8.49 -0.06
CA ARG A 2 -4.92 -9.53 0.71
C ARG A 2 -5.76 -10.57 1.49
N GLU A 3 -6.97 -10.19 1.88
CA GLU A 3 -7.96 -11.04 2.55
C GLU A 3 -8.41 -12.20 1.67
N ASP A 4 -8.59 -11.96 0.37
CA ASP A 4 -8.86 -12.98 -0.65
C ASP A 4 -7.65 -13.92 -0.85
N ALA A 5 -6.45 -13.44 -0.52
CA ALA A 5 -5.21 -14.21 -0.51
C ALA A 5 -4.92 -14.85 0.86
N GLY A 6 -5.82 -14.72 1.84
CA GLY A 6 -5.71 -15.36 3.16
C GLY A 6 -4.64 -14.75 4.09
N PHE A 7 -4.14 -13.55 3.81
CA PHE A 7 -3.10 -12.92 4.62
C PHE A 7 -3.66 -11.97 5.68
N SER A 8 -3.18 -12.12 6.92
CA SER A 8 -3.26 -11.05 7.91
C SER A 8 -2.28 -9.92 7.56
N GLN A 9 -2.55 -8.69 8.03
CA GLN A 9 -1.64 -7.55 7.85
C GLN A 9 -0.21 -7.87 8.29
N GLU A 10 -0.06 -8.56 9.41
CA GLU A 10 1.24 -8.93 9.95
C GLU A 10 1.98 -9.94 9.09
N LYS A 11 1.29 -11.00 8.63
CA LYS A 11 1.88 -11.98 7.71
C LYS A 11 2.26 -11.34 6.38
N PHE A 12 1.44 -10.41 5.88
CA PHE A 12 1.73 -9.74 4.63
C PHE A 12 2.90 -8.76 4.74
N ALA A 13 2.93 -7.94 5.81
CA ALA A 13 4.03 -7.02 6.08
C ALA A 13 5.37 -7.76 6.21
N GLN A 14 5.39 -8.91 6.91
CA GLN A 14 6.56 -9.79 6.95
C GLN A 14 6.95 -10.32 5.57
N LYS A 15 5.97 -10.78 4.77
CA LYS A 15 6.20 -11.31 3.41
C LYS A 15 6.88 -10.29 2.49
N ILE A 16 6.49 -9.02 2.56
CA ILE A 16 7.07 -7.94 1.74
C ILE A 16 8.18 -7.16 2.46
N GLN A 17 8.61 -7.63 3.64
CA GLN A 17 9.71 -7.09 4.43
C GLN A 17 9.54 -5.61 4.81
N ILE A 18 8.35 -5.21 5.23
CA ILE A 18 8.10 -3.87 5.78
C ILE A 18 7.51 -3.94 7.19
N ASP A 19 7.64 -2.84 7.94
CA ASP A 19 7.04 -2.75 9.27
C ASP A 19 5.50 -2.87 9.20
N ARG A 20 4.92 -3.64 10.13
CA ARG A 20 3.47 -3.87 10.20
C ARG A 20 2.71 -2.56 10.40
N SER A 21 3.21 -1.68 11.26
CA SER A 21 2.55 -0.39 11.54
C SER A 21 2.65 0.53 10.33
N TYR A 22 3.78 0.52 9.62
CA TYR A 22 3.94 1.20 8.34
C TYR A 22 2.93 0.69 7.31
N TYR A 23 2.83 -0.63 7.10
CA TYR A 23 1.85 -1.24 6.21
C TYR A 23 0.41 -0.84 6.57
N GLY A 24 0.07 -0.84 7.86
CA GLY A 24 -1.24 -0.39 8.32
C GLY A 24 -1.54 1.08 7.97
N ARG A 25 -0.54 1.98 7.97
CA ARG A 25 -0.74 3.36 7.53
C ARG A 25 -0.97 3.46 6.01
N ILE A 26 -0.29 2.62 5.22
CA ILE A 26 -0.47 2.55 3.77
C ILE A 26 -1.92 2.16 3.44
N GLU A 27 -2.45 1.12 4.08
CA GLU A 27 -3.82 0.65 3.82
C GLU A 27 -4.90 1.68 4.19
N ARG A 28 -4.60 2.60 5.11
CA ARG A 28 -5.50 3.71 5.47
C ARG A 28 -5.29 4.96 4.62
N GLY A 29 -4.42 4.93 3.62
CA GLY A 29 -4.09 6.10 2.80
C GLY A 29 -3.34 7.21 3.56
N ALA A 30 -2.80 6.91 4.75
CA ALA A 30 -2.19 7.91 5.63
C ALA A 30 -0.69 8.14 5.33
N GLN A 31 -0.18 7.64 4.21
CA GLN A 31 1.22 7.75 3.81
C GLN A 31 1.37 7.93 2.31
N ASN A 32 2.27 8.83 1.93
CA ASN A 32 2.85 8.84 0.59
C ASN A 32 3.98 7.80 0.54
N ILE A 33 3.91 6.88 -0.41
CA ILE A 33 4.84 5.76 -0.55
C ILE A 33 5.61 5.83 -1.86
N SER A 34 6.82 5.28 -1.87
CA SER A 34 7.61 5.18 -3.08
C SER A 34 7.05 4.13 -4.04
N ILE A 35 7.40 4.28 -5.32
CA ILE A 35 7.16 3.26 -6.34
C ILE A 35 7.77 1.90 -5.94
N THR A 36 8.92 1.89 -5.27
CA THR A 36 9.55 0.65 -4.79
C THR A 36 8.67 -0.10 -3.79
N THR A 37 7.99 0.60 -2.88
CA THR A 37 7.03 -0.01 -1.95
C THR A 37 5.80 -0.54 -2.68
N ILE A 38 5.29 0.19 -3.67
CA ILE A 38 4.18 -0.27 -4.52
C ILE A 38 4.57 -1.58 -5.25
N CYS A 39 5.76 -1.64 -5.83
CA CYS A 39 6.28 -2.84 -6.47
C CYS A 39 6.44 -4.01 -5.48
N ALA A 40 6.90 -3.76 -4.25
CA ALA A 40 7.00 -4.79 -3.22
C ALA A 40 5.63 -5.35 -2.81
N ILE A 41 4.62 -4.48 -2.66
CA ILE A 41 3.24 -4.89 -2.37
C ILE A 41 2.68 -5.71 -3.54
N ALA A 42 2.85 -5.25 -4.78
CA ALA A 42 2.39 -5.95 -5.97
C ALA A 42 3.03 -7.35 -6.09
N SER A 43 4.35 -7.44 -5.86
CA SER A 43 5.09 -8.70 -5.79
C SER A 43 4.56 -9.61 -4.68
N GLY A 44 4.29 -9.07 -3.50
CA GLY A 44 3.70 -9.81 -2.38
C GLY A 44 2.31 -10.38 -2.68
N LEU A 45 1.51 -9.67 -3.48
CA LEU A 45 0.18 -10.09 -3.92
C LEU A 45 0.20 -10.96 -5.20
N GLY A 46 1.35 -11.06 -5.88
CA GLY A 46 1.46 -11.80 -7.15
C GLY A 46 0.77 -11.11 -8.33
N VAL A 47 0.67 -9.78 -8.32
CA VAL A 47 0.02 -8.98 -9.37
C VAL A 47 0.97 -7.95 -9.97
N SER A 48 0.60 -7.39 -11.12
CA SER A 48 1.32 -6.24 -11.70
C SER A 48 1.07 -4.97 -10.85
N PRO A 49 2.06 -4.08 -10.66
CA PRO A 49 1.86 -2.78 -10.01
C PRO A 49 0.73 -1.95 -10.65
N ALA A 50 0.49 -2.12 -11.96
CA ALA A 50 -0.58 -1.43 -12.66
C ALA A 50 -1.97 -1.76 -12.10
N VAL A 51 -2.17 -2.97 -11.54
CA VAL A 51 -3.43 -3.36 -10.90
C VAL A 51 -3.69 -2.54 -9.64
N LEU A 52 -2.63 -2.18 -8.90
CA LEU A 52 -2.76 -1.34 -7.70
C LEU A 52 -3.03 0.13 -8.03
N LEU A 53 -2.75 0.55 -9.27
CA LEU A 53 -2.86 1.94 -9.73
C LEU A 53 -4.00 2.12 -10.75
N ALA A 54 -4.82 1.09 -10.99
CA ALA A 54 -5.76 1.06 -12.10
C ALA A 54 -6.83 2.17 -12.03
N ASP A 55 -7.24 2.54 -10.81
CA ASP A 55 -8.26 3.56 -10.58
C ASP A 55 -7.68 4.94 -10.25
N LEU A 56 -6.36 5.11 -10.35
CA LEU A 56 -5.70 6.37 -10.00
C LEU A 56 -5.92 7.44 -11.08
N THR A 57 -6.41 8.61 -10.68
CA THR A 57 -6.60 9.78 -11.53
C THR A 57 -5.69 10.92 -11.09
N ILE A 58 -5.49 11.93 -11.95
CA ILE A 58 -4.66 13.10 -11.61
C ILE A 58 -5.24 13.90 -10.42
N SER A 59 -6.55 13.81 -10.19
CA SER A 59 -7.24 14.49 -9.10
C SER A 59 -6.85 13.97 -7.71
N ASP A 60 -6.43 12.70 -7.61
CA ASP A 60 -6.13 12.02 -6.34
C ASP A 60 -4.81 12.49 -5.70
N CYS A 61 -3.96 13.19 -6.46
CA CYS A 61 -2.71 13.74 -5.95
C CYS A 61 -2.88 15.08 -5.20
N SER A 62 -4.12 15.59 -5.04
CA SER A 62 -4.40 16.95 -4.56
C SER A 62 -4.58 17.11 -3.05
N GLU A 63 -4.68 16.04 -2.25
CA GLU A 63 -4.96 16.17 -0.81
C GLU A 63 -3.75 15.75 0.04
N ALA A 64 -2.80 16.67 0.19
CA ALA A 64 -1.93 16.67 1.35
C ALA A 64 -2.74 17.17 2.55
N THR A 65 -3.45 16.29 3.26
CA THR A 65 -4.04 16.65 4.55
C THR A 65 -2.93 17.12 5.50
N PRO A 66 -3.02 18.34 6.07
CA PRO A 66 -2.03 18.79 7.03
C PRO A 66 -2.13 17.91 8.28
N HIS A 67 -1.03 17.23 8.63
CA HIS A 67 -0.88 16.65 9.96
C HIS A 67 -0.93 17.80 10.97
N SER A 68 -2.05 17.94 11.69
CA SER A 68 -2.09 18.67 12.94
C SER A 68 -1.16 17.97 13.94
N THR A 69 -0.17 18.72 14.42
CA THR A 69 0.74 18.38 15.52
C THR A 69 -0.03 18.03 16.80
#